data_AF-A0A960M0Q0-F1
#
_entry.id   AF-A0A960M0Q0-F1
#
_cell.length_a   1.000
_cell.length_b   1.000
_cell.length_c   1.000
_cell.angle_alpha   90.00
_cell.angle_beta   90.00
_cell.angle_gamma   90.00
#
_symmetry.space_group_name_H-M   'P 1'
#
loop_
_entity.id
_entity.type
_entity.pdbx_description
1 polymer ?
#
loop_
_entity_poly.entity_id
_entity_poly.type
_entity_poly.pdbx_seq_one_letter_code
_entity_poly.pdbx_strand_id
1 'polypeptide(L)'
;MNTKAMDKLLSGALDGELTPGPRAQVEQWLANHPDAVAQQEQWARVGDLLREPLNPPDPELEWQAIRRTIRSQAPAADAVVAETPVFSWRMAWAAAMLGLVSLGLYLIAGFQLHQGTLMAHGQSGAPAEVEWAESGVPGATMMIFADQETGMTVIWMDVEQNGNNDSKELEGS
;
A
#
# COMPACT_ATOMS: atom_id res chain seq x y z
N MET A 1 -47.37 -15.46 20.36
CA MET A 1 -46.03 -16.07 20.47
C MET A 1 -45.09 -15.30 19.56
N ASN A 2 -43.87 -14.94 19.99
CA ASN A 2 -42.94 -14.16 19.16
C ASN A 2 -42.44 -15.05 18.00
N THR A 3 -42.40 -14.54 16.77
CA THR A 3 -41.92 -15.24 15.57
C THR A 3 -40.56 -15.90 15.79
N LYS A 4 -39.62 -15.20 16.45
CA LYS A 4 -38.29 -15.74 16.76
C LYS A 4 -38.31 -16.98 17.66
N ALA A 5 -39.26 -17.04 18.59
CA ALA A 5 -39.40 -18.20 19.47
C ALA A 5 -39.98 -19.40 18.71
N MET A 6 -40.85 -19.15 17.73
CA MET A 6 -41.38 -20.19 16.86
C MET A 6 -40.31 -20.71 15.89
N ASP A 7 -39.51 -19.83 15.28
CA ASP A 7 -38.41 -20.21 14.39
C ASP A 7 -37.43 -21.17 15.09
N LYS A 8 -37.11 -20.90 16.36
CA LYS A 8 -36.26 -21.76 17.17
C LYS A 8 -36.87 -23.15 17.41
N LEU A 9 -38.18 -23.21 17.67
CA LEU A 9 -38.88 -24.48 17.80
C LEU A 9 -38.94 -25.23 16.47
N LEU A 10 -39.15 -24.52 15.36
CA LEU A 10 -39.16 -25.11 14.02
C LEU A 10 -37.80 -25.74 13.68
N SER A 11 -36.70 -25.03 13.97
CA SER A 11 -35.33 -25.54 13.81
C SER A 11 -35.12 -26.79 14.66
N GLY A 12 -35.43 -26.74 15.96
CA GLY A 12 -35.29 -27.90 16.85
C GLY A 12 -36.18 -29.08 16.43
N ALA A 13 -37.31 -28.82 15.76
CA ALA A 13 -38.16 -29.87 15.23
C ALA A 13 -37.49 -30.60 14.06
N LEU A 14 -36.84 -29.86 13.15
CA LEU A 14 -36.08 -30.39 12.00
C LEU A 14 -34.83 -31.16 12.43
N ASP A 15 -34.20 -30.73 13.52
CA ASP A 15 -33.05 -31.41 14.12
C ASP A 15 -33.44 -32.64 14.96
N GLY A 16 -34.74 -32.82 15.23
CA GLY A 16 -35.25 -33.93 16.04
C GLY A 16 -35.06 -33.75 17.55
N GLU A 17 -34.63 -32.58 18.00
CA GLU A 17 -34.31 -32.27 19.40
C GLU A 17 -35.54 -31.97 20.27
N LEU A 18 -36.71 -31.74 19.67
CA LEU A 18 -37.92 -31.44 20.42
C LEU A 18 -38.48 -32.65 21.16
N THR A 19 -38.84 -32.42 22.43
CA THR A 19 -39.67 -33.34 23.22
C THR A 19 -41.12 -33.35 22.69
N PRO A 20 -41.94 -34.36 23.04
CA PRO A 20 -43.29 -34.53 22.47
C PRO A 20 -44.24 -33.34 22.67
N GLY A 21 -44.14 -32.63 23.80
CA GLY A 21 -45.00 -31.48 24.10
C GLY A 21 -44.78 -30.28 23.15
N PRO A 22 -43.55 -29.75 23.05
CA PRO A 22 -43.20 -28.73 22.07
C PRO A 22 -43.46 -29.13 20.62
N ARG A 23 -43.26 -30.41 20.26
CA ARG A 23 -43.55 -30.90 18.90
C ARG A 23 -45.04 -30.73 18.55
N ALA A 24 -45.94 -31.11 19.46
CA ALA A 24 -47.38 -30.91 19.26
C ALA A 24 -47.77 -29.43 19.10
N GLN A 25 -47.08 -28.52 19.80
CA GLN A 25 -47.29 -27.07 19.63
C GLN A 25 -46.87 -26.58 18.25
N VAL A 26 -45.74 -27.07 17.71
CA VAL A 26 -45.29 -26.74 16.36
C VAL A 26 -46.27 -27.28 15.32
N GLU A 27 -46.72 -28.53 15.44
CA GLU A 27 -47.70 -29.14 14.52
C GLU A 27 -49.04 -28.37 14.52
N GLN A 28 -49.54 -28.01 15.70
CA GLN A 28 -50.76 -27.22 15.81
C GLN A 28 -50.60 -25.81 15.22
N TRP A 29 -49.42 -25.21 15.37
CA TRP A 29 -49.14 -23.90 14.79
C TRP A 29 -49.06 -23.97 13.25
N LEU A 30 -48.36 -24.97 12.71
CA LEU A 30 -48.25 -25.21 11.26
C LEU A 30 -49.60 -25.45 10.60
N ALA A 31 -50.53 -26.13 11.27
CA ALA A 31 -51.90 -26.33 10.77
C ALA A 31 -52.64 -25.01 10.49
N ASN A 32 -52.24 -23.91 11.13
CA ASN A 32 -52.84 -22.58 10.96
C ASN A 32 -51.97 -21.63 10.11
N HIS A 33 -50.77 -22.03 9.69
CA HIS A 33 -49.78 -21.19 9.00
C HIS A 33 -49.18 -21.94 7.79
N PRO A 34 -49.91 -22.00 6.66
CA PRO A 34 -49.48 -22.77 5.48
C PRO A 34 -48.22 -22.21 4.82
N ASP A 35 -47.95 -20.91 4.97
CA ASP A 35 -46.70 -20.25 4.56
C ASP A 35 -45.50 -20.82 5.31
N ALA A 36 -45.66 -21.11 6.60
CA ALA A 36 -44.61 -21.71 7.42
C ALA A 36 -44.35 -23.18 7.08
N VAL A 37 -45.35 -23.92 6.60
CA VAL A 37 -45.18 -25.29 6.07
C VAL A 37 -44.24 -25.27 4.86
N ALA A 38 -44.45 -24.35 3.92
CA ALA A 38 -43.58 -24.22 2.76
C ALA A 38 -42.13 -23.86 3.16
N GLN A 39 -41.97 -23.02 4.18
CA GLN A 39 -40.65 -22.69 4.74
C GLN A 39 -39.98 -23.91 5.39
N GLN A 40 -40.73 -24.71 6.16
CA GLN A 40 -40.23 -25.94 6.77
C GLN A 40 -39.74 -26.93 5.70
N GLU A 41 -40.50 -27.11 4.62
CA GLU A 41 -40.11 -27.97 3.49
C GLU A 41 -38.86 -27.49 2.76
N GLN A 42 -38.66 -26.17 2.66
CA GLN A 42 -37.43 -25.60 2.10
C GLN A 42 -36.23 -25.89 3.00
N TRP A 43 -36.37 -25.70 4.31
CA TRP A 43 -35.30 -25.98 5.26
C TRP A 43 -34.98 -27.47 5.35
N ALA A 44 -35.99 -28.33 5.31
CA ALA A 44 -35.80 -29.78 5.22
C ALA A 44 -34.97 -30.16 3.98
N ARG A 45 -35.32 -29.60 2.80
CA ARG A 45 -34.55 -29.81 1.56
C ARG A 45 -33.11 -29.34 1.67
N VAL A 46 -32.86 -28.18 2.27
CA VAL A 46 -31.48 -27.70 2.50
C VAL A 46 -30.74 -28.63 3.46
N GLY A 47 -31.40 -29.09 4.52
CA GLY A 47 -30.83 -30.06 5.45
C GLY A 47 -30.46 -31.38 4.77
N ASP A 48 -31.30 -31.87 3.87
CA ASP A 48 -31.03 -33.08 3.09
C ASP A 48 -29.83 -32.88 2.14
N LEU A 49 -29.76 -31.74 1.45
CA LEU A 49 -28.60 -31.39 0.61
C LEU A 49 -27.29 -31.29 1.41
N LEU A 50 -27.34 -30.84 2.66
CA LEU A 50 -26.17 -30.76 3.53
C LEU A 50 -25.78 -32.11 4.15
N ARG A 51 -26.74 -33.02 4.30
CA ARG A 51 -26.52 -34.39 4.79
C ARG A 51 -26.12 -35.35 3.67
N GLU A 52 -26.40 -35.00 2.40
CA GLU A 52 -25.88 -35.69 1.23
C GLU A 52 -24.37 -35.88 1.46
N PRO A 53 -23.88 -37.12 1.46
CA PRO A 53 -22.47 -37.37 1.69
C PRO A 53 -21.69 -36.73 0.53
N LEU A 54 -21.15 -35.54 0.79
CA LEU A 54 -20.15 -34.93 -0.06
C LEU A 54 -19.00 -35.93 -0.07
N ASN A 55 -18.82 -36.64 -1.19
CA ASN A 55 -17.58 -37.38 -1.41
C ASN A 55 -16.47 -36.33 -1.38
N PRO A 56 -15.66 -36.27 -0.31
CA PRO A 56 -14.61 -35.28 -0.27
C PRO A 56 -13.70 -35.58 -1.47
N PRO A 57 -13.43 -34.58 -2.32
CA PRO A 57 -12.45 -34.76 -3.39
C PRO A 57 -11.12 -35.19 -2.76
N ASP A 58 -10.36 -36.01 -3.48
CA ASP A 58 -9.05 -36.46 -3.01
C ASP A 58 -8.20 -35.23 -2.67
N PRO A 59 -7.82 -35.04 -1.39
CA PRO A 59 -7.13 -33.83 -0.95
C PRO A 59 -5.79 -33.65 -1.68
N GLU A 60 -5.15 -34.74 -2.12
CA GLU A 60 -3.91 -34.66 -2.89
C GLU A 60 -4.17 -34.12 -4.31
N LEU A 61 -5.27 -34.53 -4.96
CA LEU A 61 -5.65 -34.00 -6.27
C LEU A 61 -6.01 -32.51 -6.21
N GLU A 62 -6.76 -32.09 -5.20
CA GLU A 62 -7.10 -30.68 -5.00
C GLU A 62 -5.84 -29.85 -4.72
N TRP A 63 -4.96 -30.35 -3.86
CA TRP A 63 -3.73 -29.66 -3.53
C TRP A 63 -2.79 -29.52 -4.74
N GLN A 64 -2.74 -30.54 -5.60
CA GLN A 64 -2.02 -30.45 -6.86
C GLN A 64 -2.63 -29.42 -7.82
N ALA A 65 -3.96 -29.32 -7.89
CA ALA A 65 -4.63 -28.30 -8.68
C ALA A 65 -4.29 -26.89 -8.18
N ILE A 66 -4.34 -26.67 -6.86
CA ILE A 66 -3.94 -25.41 -6.23
C ILE A 66 -2.48 -25.08 -6.54
N ARG A 67 -1.56 -26.04 -6.41
CA ARG A 67 -0.13 -25.84 -6.75
C ARG A 67 0.08 -25.48 -8.22
N ARG A 68 -0.66 -26.09 -9.14
CA ARG A 68 -0.59 -25.75 -10.57
C ARG A 68 -1.07 -24.33 -10.81
N THR A 69 -2.19 -23.94 -10.20
CA THR A 69 -2.73 -22.59 -10.29
C THR A 69 -1.80 -21.55 -9.70
N ILE A 70 -1.19 -21.81 -8.53
CA ILE A 70 -0.20 -20.91 -7.94
C ILE A 70 1.03 -20.80 -8.85
N ARG A 71 1.49 -21.91 -9.45
CA ARG A 71 2.63 -21.90 -10.38
C ARG A 71 2.32 -21.16 -11.68
N SER A 72 1.09 -21.22 -12.18
CA SER A 72 0.68 -20.49 -13.39
C SER A 72 0.38 -19.01 -13.13
N GLN A 73 0.01 -18.66 -11.89
CA GLN A 73 -0.19 -17.28 -11.46
C GLN A 73 1.07 -16.60 -10.92
N ALA A 74 2.08 -17.39 -10.53
CA ALA A 74 3.39 -16.84 -10.25
C ALA A 74 3.81 -16.09 -11.51
N PRO A 75 3.95 -14.75 -11.46
CA PRO A 75 4.57 -14.04 -12.57
C PRO A 75 5.89 -14.74 -12.80
N ALA A 76 6.19 -15.11 -14.04
CA ALA A 76 7.49 -15.65 -14.39
C ALA A 76 8.52 -14.75 -13.68
N ALA A 77 9.18 -15.29 -12.66
CA ALA A 77 10.21 -14.56 -11.92
C ALA A 77 11.44 -14.28 -12.80
N ASP A 78 11.30 -14.52 -14.11
CA ASP A 78 12.19 -14.22 -15.22
C ASP A 78 11.63 -13.16 -16.18
N ALA A 79 10.75 -12.26 -15.71
CA ALA A 79 10.43 -11.01 -16.41
C ALA A 79 10.91 -9.75 -15.66
N VAL A 80 11.71 -9.91 -14.60
CA VAL A 80 12.89 -9.05 -14.51
C VAL A 80 13.93 -9.75 -15.36
N VAL A 81 13.84 -9.49 -16.67
CA VAL A 81 15.04 -9.47 -17.48
C VAL A 81 15.93 -8.47 -16.74
N ALA A 82 16.79 -8.96 -15.86
CA ALA A 82 18.09 -8.35 -15.72
C ALA A 82 18.60 -8.36 -17.16
N GLU A 83 18.39 -7.24 -17.85
CA GLU A 83 19.14 -6.89 -19.02
C GLU A 83 20.57 -6.91 -18.50
N THR A 84 21.19 -8.09 -18.48
CA THR A 84 22.62 -8.21 -18.61
C THR A 84 22.81 -7.65 -19.98
N PRO A 85 23.15 -6.36 -20.10
CA PRO A 85 23.10 -5.79 -21.38
C PRO A 85 24.29 -6.49 -22.05
N VAL A 86 24.00 -7.18 -23.14
CA VAL A 86 24.93 -7.43 -24.25
C VAL A 86 25.35 -6.07 -24.85
N PHE A 87 25.52 -5.06 -23.99
CA PHE A 87 26.14 -3.78 -24.16
C PHE A 87 27.53 -4.10 -24.62
N SER A 88 27.59 -4.13 -25.95
CA SER A 88 28.71 -4.55 -26.74
C SER A 88 30.00 -4.11 -26.07
N TRP A 89 30.95 -5.02 -25.94
CA TRP A 89 32.35 -4.76 -25.61
C TRP A 89 32.90 -3.45 -26.22
N ARG A 90 32.37 -3.04 -27.38
CA ARG A 90 32.64 -1.77 -28.05
C ARG A 90 32.29 -0.52 -27.21
N MET A 91 31.21 -0.53 -26.44
CA MET A 91 30.85 0.58 -25.54
C MET A 91 31.75 0.63 -24.30
N ALA A 92 32.25 -0.51 -23.82
CA ALA A 92 33.27 -0.52 -22.76
C ALA A 92 34.57 0.17 -23.23
N TRP A 93 34.99 -0.08 -24.48
CA TRP A 93 36.11 0.64 -25.08
C TRP A 93 35.83 2.11 -25.32
N ALA A 94 34.60 2.48 -25.72
CA ALA A 94 34.21 3.88 -25.86
C ALA A 94 34.29 4.62 -24.52
N ALA A 95 33.78 4.04 -23.43
CA ALA A 95 33.87 4.62 -22.10
C ALA A 95 35.33 4.71 -21.59
N ALA A 96 36.15 3.68 -21.84
CA ALA A 96 37.56 3.71 -21.48
C ALA A 96 38.34 4.80 -22.24
N MET A 97 38.08 4.97 -23.54
CA MET A 97 38.66 6.05 -24.34
C MET A 97 38.22 7.43 -23.86
N LEU A 98 36.93 7.58 -23.51
CA LEU A 98 36.40 8.83 -22.99
C LEU A 98 37.04 9.17 -21.62
N GLY A 99 37.24 8.16 -20.76
CA GLY A 99 37.99 8.31 -19.52
C GLY A 99 39.44 8.75 -19.73
N LEU A 100 40.14 8.15 -20.71
CA LEU A 100 41.51 8.54 -21.06
C LEU A 100 41.60 9.96 -21.63
N VAL A 101 40.65 10.35 -22.48
CA VAL A 101 40.58 11.72 -23.03
C VAL A 101 40.29 12.73 -21.91
N SER A 102 39.34 12.43 -21.02
CA SER A 102 39.03 13.27 -19.86
C SER A 102 40.23 13.39 -18.92
N LEU A 103 40.94 12.30 -18.64
CA LEU A 103 42.15 12.33 -17.81
C LEU A 103 43.28 13.13 -18.48
N GLY A 104 43.47 12.97 -19.79
CA GLY A 104 44.42 13.76 -20.58
C GLY A 104 44.08 15.24 -20.56
N LEU A 105 42.81 15.60 -20.75
CA LEU A 105 42.33 16.98 -20.64
C LEU A 105 42.52 17.52 -19.22
N TYR A 106 42.30 16.71 -18.18
CA TYR A 106 42.50 17.12 -16.79
C TYR A 106 43.98 17.36 -16.47
N LEU A 107 44.88 16.52 -16.98
CA LEU A 107 46.32 16.72 -16.83
C LEU A 107 46.83 17.93 -17.63
N ILE A 108 46.32 18.15 -18.84
CA ILE A 108 46.63 19.36 -19.63
C ILE A 108 46.09 20.60 -18.94
N ALA A 109 44.85 20.58 -18.44
CA ALA A 109 44.25 21.69 -17.70
C ALA A 109 44.98 21.96 -16.39
N GLY A 110 45.37 20.91 -15.64
CA GLY A 110 46.18 21.03 -14.44
C GLY A 110 47.57 21.59 -14.72
N PHE A 111 48.20 21.19 -15.83
CA PHE A 111 49.49 21.71 -16.26
C PHE A 111 49.39 23.16 -16.75
N GLN A 112 48.35 23.51 -17.52
CA GLN A 112 48.02 24.88 -17.95
C GLN A 112 47.70 25.77 -16.75
N LEU A 113 46.99 25.27 -15.75
CA LEU A 113 46.75 25.99 -14.49
C LEU A 113 48.06 26.17 -13.73
N HIS A 114 48.91 25.16 -13.62
CA HIS A 114 50.22 25.30 -12.98
C HIS A 114 51.12 26.34 -13.71
N GLN A 115 51.02 26.44 -15.03
CA GLN A 115 51.68 27.52 -15.80
C GLN A 115 50.94 28.86 -15.69
N GLY A 116 49.61 28.85 -15.56
CA GLY A 116 48.73 30.01 -15.49
C GLY A 116 48.62 30.67 -14.11
N THR A 117 48.97 29.95 -13.03
CA THR A 117 49.06 30.53 -11.67
C THR A 117 50.20 31.53 -11.54
N LEU A 118 51.09 31.64 -12.53
CA LEU A 118 52.05 32.75 -12.64
C LEU A 118 51.51 33.98 -13.38
N MET A 119 50.31 33.93 -13.98
CA MET A 119 49.80 35.01 -14.85
C MET A 119 48.34 35.46 -14.59
N ALA A 120 47.55 34.78 -13.75
CA ALA A 120 46.13 35.09 -13.61
C ALA A 120 45.69 35.33 -12.16
N HIS A 121 46.30 36.30 -11.50
CA HIS A 121 45.66 36.97 -10.36
C HIS A 121 44.69 38.02 -10.92
N GLY A 122 43.44 37.62 -11.14
CA GLY A 122 42.36 38.53 -11.47
C GLY A 122 41.45 38.04 -12.57
N GLN A 123 40.39 37.32 -12.20
CA GLN A 123 39.03 37.77 -12.45
C GLN A 123 37.99 36.83 -11.81
N SER A 124 37.01 37.47 -11.20
CA SER A 124 35.87 37.01 -10.44
C SER A 124 34.68 36.54 -11.30
N GLY A 125 33.89 35.61 -10.78
CA GLY A 125 32.47 35.38 -11.13
C GLY A 125 31.99 33.99 -10.66
N ALA A 126 30.91 33.80 -9.90
CA ALA A 126 29.93 34.69 -9.26
C ALA A 126 29.36 34.00 -8.00
N PRO A 127 28.95 34.74 -6.95
CA PRO A 127 28.31 34.14 -5.76
C PRO A 127 26.83 33.84 -6.00
N ALA A 128 26.34 32.76 -5.41
CA ALA A 128 24.91 32.46 -5.31
C ALA A 128 24.19 33.61 -4.56
N GLU A 129 23.09 34.09 -5.13
CA GLU A 129 22.28 35.18 -4.58
C GLU A 129 21.25 34.61 -3.61
N VAL A 130 21.33 35.00 -2.34
CA VAL A 130 20.39 34.61 -1.28
C VAL A 130 19.58 35.85 -0.91
N GLU A 131 18.29 35.83 -1.20
CA GLU A 131 17.36 36.90 -0.87
C GLU A 131 16.52 36.51 0.35
N TRP A 132 16.59 37.34 1.39
CA TRP A 132 15.76 37.21 2.59
C TRP A 132 14.53 38.10 2.44
N ALA A 133 13.35 37.48 2.39
CA ALA A 133 12.10 38.21 2.24
C ALA A 133 11.28 38.16 3.53
N GLU A 134 10.80 39.32 3.98
CA GLU A 134 9.88 39.40 5.12
C GLU A 134 8.51 38.82 4.71
N SER A 135 8.03 37.83 5.46
CA SER A 135 6.71 37.24 5.23
C SER A 135 5.63 38.08 5.92
N GLY A 136 4.46 38.24 5.30
CA GLY A 136 3.31 38.94 5.90
C GLY A 136 2.65 38.19 7.06
N VAL A 137 3.21 37.07 7.51
CA VAL A 137 2.72 36.26 8.64
C VAL A 137 3.51 36.65 9.90
N PRO A 138 2.85 37.15 10.96
CA PRO A 138 3.52 37.53 12.20
C PRO A 138 4.29 36.35 12.79
N GLY A 139 5.60 36.49 12.95
CA GLY A 139 6.48 35.46 13.54
C GLY A 139 7.03 34.42 12.57
N ALA A 140 6.84 34.57 11.26
CA ALA A 140 7.42 33.65 10.27
C ALA A 140 8.57 34.31 9.48
N THR A 141 9.71 33.61 9.41
CA THR A 141 10.87 34.02 8.60
C THR A 141 10.92 33.15 7.34
N MET A 142 11.09 33.78 6.17
CA MET A 142 11.15 33.08 4.88
C MET A 142 12.54 33.21 4.26
N MET A 143 13.13 32.07 3.89
CA MET A 143 14.36 32.01 3.10
C MET A 143 14.05 31.38 1.75
N ILE A 144 14.40 32.09 0.67
CA ILE A 144 14.26 31.60 -0.69
C ILE A 144 15.66 31.31 -1.23
N PHE A 145 15.90 30.06 -1.63
CA PHE A 145 17.10 29.68 -2.35
C PHE A 145 16.71 29.29 -3.77
N ALA A 146 17.30 29.96 -4.76
CA ALA A 146 17.09 29.66 -6.17
C ALA A 146 18.41 29.22 -6.79
N ASP A 147 18.47 27.97 -7.25
CA ASP A 147 19.60 27.45 -8.01
C ASP A 147 19.31 27.60 -9.51
N GLN A 148 20.08 28.46 -10.18
CA GLN A 148 19.89 28.77 -11.59
C GLN A 148 20.41 27.66 -12.52
N GLU A 149 21.29 26.76 -12.06
CA GLU A 149 21.80 25.67 -12.89
C GLU A 149 20.79 24.53 -12.99
N THR A 150 20.12 24.22 -11.89
CA THR A 150 19.12 23.13 -11.85
C THR A 150 17.70 23.62 -12.11
N GLY A 151 17.46 24.94 -12.08
CA GLY A 151 16.14 25.55 -12.20
C GLY A 151 15.24 25.27 -10.98
N MET A 152 15.82 24.83 -9.86
CA MET A 152 15.08 24.48 -8.66
C MET A 152 15.02 25.68 -7.70
N THR A 153 13.81 26.00 -7.23
CA THR A 153 13.59 26.98 -6.16
C THR A 153 13.11 26.26 -4.91
N VAL A 154 13.83 26.45 -3.81
CA VAL A 154 13.49 25.88 -2.50
C VAL A 154 13.11 27.01 -1.56
N ILE A 155 11.91 26.95 -1.00
CA ILE A 155 11.38 27.94 -0.06
C ILE A 155 11.29 27.28 1.30
N TRP A 156 12.01 27.83 2.27
CA TRP A 156 11.96 27.40 3.67
C TRP A 156 11.18 28.45 4.46
N MET A 157 10.13 28.01 5.14
CA MET A 157 9.32 28.85 6.03
C MET A 157 9.37 28.25 7.43
N ASP A 158 9.98 28.97 8.36
CA ASP A 158 9.96 28.64 9.78
C ASP A 158 8.85 29.44 10.44
N VAL A 159 7.92 28.75 11.09
CA VAL A 159 6.79 29.37 11.81
C VAL A 159 6.92 28.97 13.26
N GLU A 160 7.25 29.94 14.10
CA GLU A 160 7.32 29.74 15.55
C GLU A 160 5.89 29.43 16.04
N GLN A 161 5.59 28.15 16.28
CA GLN A 161 4.29 27.71 16.76
C GLN A 161 4.12 28.22 18.20
N ASN A 162 3.46 29.37 18.32
CA ASN A 162 3.23 30.04 19.59
C ASN A 162 2.51 29.07 20.55
N GLY A 163 3.26 28.55 21.53
CA GLY A 163 2.79 27.59 22.52
C GLY A 163 1.73 28.24 23.41
N ASN A 164 0.47 28.01 23.08
CA ASN A 164 -0.69 28.40 23.87
C ASN A 164 -0.69 27.63 25.20
N ASN A 165 -0.18 28.25 26.26
CA ASN A 165 -0.01 27.68 27.59
C ASN A 165 -1.18 28.08 28.53
N ASP A 166 -2.41 28.16 28.02
CA ASP A 166 -3.61 28.56 28.80
C ASP A 166 -4.42 27.35 29.33
N SER A 167 -3.76 26.40 30.00
CA SER A 167 -4.45 25.27 30.64
C SER A 167 -4.16 25.10 32.14
N LYS A 168 -4.13 26.21 32.91
CA LYS A 168 -4.21 26.19 34.38
C LYS A 168 -4.81 27.49 34.94
N GLU A 169 -6.12 27.51 35.17
CA GLU A 169 -6.77 28.22 36.30
C GLU A 169 -8.30 28.11 36.17
N LEU A 170 -8.89 26.98 36.55
CA LEU A 170 -10.29 26.90 37.01
C LEU A 170 -10.45 25.70 37.96
N GLU A 171 -9.70 25.71 39.07
CA GLU A 171 -10.08 25.04 40.31
C GLU A 171 -9.96 26.06 41.44
N GLY A 172 -11.10 26.50 41.99
CA GLY A 172 -11.13 27.22 43.27
C GLY A 172 -12.03 28.44 43.36
N SER A 173 -13.36 28.24 43.34
CA SER A 173 -14.29 28.93 44.26
C SER A 173 -15.65 28.24 44.26
#